data_AF-A0A8E0FTB2-F1
#
_entry.id   AF-A0A8E0FTB2-F1
#
_cell.length_a   1.000
_cell.length_b   1.000
_cell.length_c   1.000
_cell.angle_alpha   90.00
_cell.angle_beta   90.00
_cell.angle_gamma   90.00
#
_symmetry.space_group_name_H-M   'P 1'
#
loop_
_entity.id
_entity.type
_entity.pdbx_description
1 polymer ?
#
loop_
_entity_poly.entity_id
_entity_poly.type
_entity_poly.pdbx_seq_one_letter_code
_entity_poly.pdbx_strand_id
1 'polypeptide(L)'
;MNKYQAVIIGFGKAGKTLAVTLAKAGWRVALIEQSNAMYGGTCINIGCIPTKTLVHDAQQHTDFVRTIQRKNEVVNFLRNKNFHNLADMPNIDVIDG
;
A
#
# COMPACT_ATOMS: atom_id res chain seq x y z
N MET A 1 -10.30 -21.22 -10.25
CA MET A 1 -9.40 -20.15 -10.76
C MET A 1 -8.43 -20.76 -11.75
N ASN A 2 -8.15 -20.08 -12.87
CA ASN A 2 -7.07 -20.53 -13.76
C ASN A 2 -5.71 -20.19 -13.11
N LYS A 3 -4.66 -20.92 -13.49
CA LYS A 3 -3.29 -20.74 -12.98
C LYS A 3 -2.80 -19.29 -13.21
N TYR A 4 -2.29 -18.64 -12.17
CA TYR A 4 -1.61 -17.35 -12.31
C TYR A 4 -0.22 -17.53 -12.93
N GLN A 5 0.23 -16.53 -13.68
CA GLN A 5 1.59 -16.50 -14.21
C GLN A 5 2.59 -15.97 -13.16
N ALA A 6 2.12 -15.13 -12.24
CA ALA A 6 2.88 -14.69 -11.08
C ALA A 6 1.99 -14.58 -9.84
N VAL A 7 2.53 -15.00 -8.70
CA VAL A 7 1.90 -14.85 -7.38
C VAL A 7 2.89 -14.13 -6.48
N ILE A 8 2.43 -13.07 -5.82
CA ILE A 8 3.24 -12.21 -4.97
C ILE A 8 2.59 -12.22 -3.57
N ILE A 9 3.39 -12.52 -2.55
CA ILE A 9 2.93 -12.57 -1.16
C ILE A 9 3.42 -11.32 -0.45
N GLY A 10 2.47 -10.47 -0.07
CA GLY A 10 2.66 -9.21 0.64
C GLY A 10 2.61 -7.96 -0.24
N PHE A 11 1.95 -6.91 0.24
CA PHE A 11 1.83 -5.60 -0.39
C PHE A 11 3.08 -4.71 -0.17
N GLY A 12 4.25 -5.34 -0.02
CA GLY A 12 5.53 -4.64 0.15
C GLY A 12 5.91 -3.79 -1.07
N LYS A 13 6.93 -2.94 -0.92
CA LYS A 13 7.38 -2.04 -2.00
C LYS A 13 7.76 -2.81 -3.27
N ALA A 14 8.56 -3.87 -3.14
CA ALA A 14 8.95 -4.71 -4.27
C ALA A 14 7.73 -5.41 -4.88
N GLY A 15 6.90 -6.06 -4.06
CA GLY A 15 5.73 -6.82 -4.50
C GLY A 15 4.73 -5.99 -5.29
N LYS A 16 4.29 -4.85 -4.75
CA LYS A 16 3.30 -4.00 -5.42
C LYS A 16 3.82 -3.39 -6.73
N THR A 17 5.11 -3.05 -6.77
CA THR A 17 5.73 -2.51 -7.98
C THR A 17 5.89 -3.60 -9.04
N LEU A 18 6.32 -4.81 -8.67
CA LEU A 18 6.44 -5.92 -9.59
C LEU A 18 5.07 -6.37 -10.13
N ALA A 19 4.03 -6.38 -9.29
CA ALA A 19 2.68 -6.73 -9.71
C ALA A 19 2.19 -5.82 -10.85
N VAL A 20 2.33 -4.50 -10.69
CA VAL A 20 1.99 -3.53 -11.73
C VAL A 20 2.85 -3.72 -12.99
N THR A 21 4.15 -3.95 -12.84
CA THR A 21 5.06 -4.17 -13.99
C THR A 21 4.67 -5.41 -14.79
N LEU A 22 4.44 -6.54 -14.13
CA LEU A 22 4.05 -7.80 -14.79
C LEU A 22 2.66 -7.69 -15.41
N ALA A 23 1.72 -7.03 -14.73
CA ALA A 23 0.40 -6.77 -15.28
C ALA A 23 0.48 -5.88 -16.54
N LYS A 24 1.30 -4.83 -16.54
CA LYS A 24 1.55 -4.03 -17.76
C LYS A 24 2.19 -4.83 -18.90
N ALA A 25 2.95 -5.88 -18.57
CA ALA A 25 3.47 -6.84 -19.54
C ALA A 25 2.45 -7.91 -19.98
N GLY A 26 1.18 -7.80 -19.57
CA GLY A 26 0.10 -8.70 -19.96
C GLY A 26 -0.03 -9.96 -19.10
N TRP A 27 0.72 -10.09 -18.01
CA TRP A 27 0.65 -11.27 -17.15
C TRP A 27 -0.61 -11.24 -16.29
N ARG A 28 -1.17 -12.41 -16.00
CA ARG A 28 -2.18 -12.60 -14.94
C ARG A 28 -1.47 -12.75 -13.60
N VAL A 29 -1.67 -11.79 -12.71
CA VAL A 29 -0.96 -11.68 -11.43
C VAL A 29 -1.93 -11.81 -10.26
N ALA A 30 -1.53 -12.53 -9.22
CA ALA A 30 -2.16 -12.46 -7.90
C ALA A 30 -1.23 -11.74 -6.93
N LEU A 31 -1.75 -10.79 -6.16
CA LEU A 31 -1.07 -10.24 -4.99
C LEU A 31 -1.90 -10.56 -3.75
N ILE A 32 -1.30 -11.32 -2.84
CA ILE A 32 -1.94 -11.76 -1.60
C ILE A 32 -1.45 -10.86 -0.46
N GLU A 33 -2.36 -10.27 0.31
CA GLU A 33 -2.03 -9.44 1.47
C GLU A 33 -2.84 -9.89 2.69
N GLN A 34 -2.15 -10.10 3.82
CA GLN A 34 -2.75 -10.59 5.05
C GLN A 34 -3.72 -9.60 5.71
N SER A 35 -3.55 -8.29 5.47
CA SER A 35 -4.33 -7.27 6.15
C SER A 35 -4.69 -6.10 5.24
N ASN A 36 -5.98 -5.80 5.16
CA ASN A 36 -6.47 -4.59 4.48
C ASN A 36 -5.89 -3.28 5.06
N ALA A 37 -5.50 -3.27 6.34
CA ALA A 37 -4.83 -2.15 6.98
C ALA A 37 -3.37 -1.97 6.49
N MET A 38 -2.87 -2.91 5.70
CA MET A 38 -1.51 -2.96 5.17
C MET A 38 -1.44 -2.76 3.65
N TYR A 39 -2.53 -2.41 2.96
CA TYR A 39 -2.43 -2.02 1.55
C TYR A 39 -1.40 -0.90 1.35
N GLY A 40 -0.48 -1.11 0.42
CA GLY A 40 0.70 -0.28 0.21
C GLY A 40 1.95 -0.67 1.02
N GLY A 41 1.83 -1.59 1.98
CA GLY A 41 2.90 -2.21 2.76
C GLY A 41 3.37 -1.40 3.97
N THR A 42 4.41 -1.90 4.64
CA THR A 42 5.01 -1.31 5.85
C THR A 42 5.32 0.17 5.71
N CYS A 43 5.97 0.56 4.61
CA CYS A 43 6.38 1.95 4.38
C CYS A 43 5.20 2.94 4.45
N ILE A 44 4.03 2.55 3.93
CA ILE A 44 2.82 3.39 3.90
C ILE A 44 2.14 3.43 5.27
N ASN A 45 2.05 2.29 5.96
CA ASN A 45 1.13 2.14 7.09
C ASN A 45 1.76 2.31 8.47
N ILE A 46 2.99 1.82 8.66
CA ILE A 46 3.65 1.74 9.98
C ILE A 46 5.13 2.10 9.95
N GLY A 47 5.66 2.51 8.80
CA GLY A 47 7.08 2.83 8.60
C GLY A 47 7.29 4.29 8.25
N CYS A 48 7.88 4.54 7.08
CA CYS A 48 8.39 5.85 6.69
C CYS A 48 7.32 6.94 6.65
N ILE A 49 6.16 6.68 6.04
CA ILE A 49 5.11 7.70 5.90
C ILE A 49 4.61 8.20 7.26
N PRO A 50 4.05 7.36 8.15
CA PRO A 50 3.54 7.86 9.42
C PRO A 50 4.64 8.52 10.25
N THR A 51 5.83 7.93 10.33
CA THR A 51 6.92 8.48 11.15
C THR A 51 7.42 9.83 10.63
N LYS A 52 7.57 10.00 9.31
CA LYS A 52 8.03 11.28 8.73
C LYS A 52 6.95 12.35 8.71
N THR A 53 5.66 11.99 8.65
CA THR A 53 4.57 12.93 8.89
C THR A 53 4.64 13.51 10.31
N LEU A 54 4.86 12.64 11.31
CA LEU A 54 5.02 13.08 12.71
C LEU A 54 6.25 13.99 12.91
N VAL A 55 7.42 13.57 12.39
CA VAL A 55 8.66 14.37 12.51
C VAL A 55 8.52 15.74 11.87
N HIS A 56 7.88 15.83 10.70
CA HIS A 56 7.65 17.09 10.02
C HIS A 56 6.80 18.06 10.85
N ASP A 57 5.70 17.59 11.45
CA ASP A 57 4.82 18.45 12.25
C ASP A 57 5.44 18.82 13.60
N ALA A 58 6.26 17.92 14.17
CA ALA A 58 7.02 18.18 15.38
C ALA A 58 8.02 19.33 15.18
N GLN A 59 8.66 19.42 14.00
CA GLN A 59 9.54 20.54 13.63
C GLN A 59 8.79 21.88 13.53
N GLN A 60 7.46 21.85 13.33
CA GLN A 60 6.60 23.02 13.30
C GLN A 60 5.96 23.31 14.68
N HIS A 61 6.34 22.56 15.72
CA HIS A 61 5.75 22.66 17.06
C HIS A 61 4.23 22.51 17.07
N THR A 62 3.69 21.66 16.17
CA THR A 62 2.25 21.40 16.10
C THR A 62 1.78 20.58 17.30
N ASP A 63 0.55 20.81 17.75
CA ASP A 63 -0.10 20.00 18.79
C ASP A 63 -0.11 18.50 18.43
N PHE A 64 0.15 17.66 19.43
CA PHE A 64 0.28 16.21 19.24
C PHE A 64 -0.99 15.56 18.70
N VAL A 65 -2.17 15.93 19.20
CA VAL A 65 -3.44 15.32 18.76
C VAL A 65 -3.70 15.69 17.31
N ARG A 66 -3.47 16.95 16.93
CA ARG A 66 -3.58 17.41 15.53
C ARG A 66 -2.60 16.67 14.61
N THR A 67 -1.37 16.47 15.05
CA THR A 67 -0.33 15.74 14.30
C THR A 67 -0.70 14.26 14.11
N ILE A 68 -1.26 13.61 15.14
CA ILE A 68 -1.75 12.22 15.03
C ILE A 68 -2.93 12.13 14.06
N GLN A 69 -3.85 13.08 14.09
CA GLN A 69 -4.96 13.15 13.14
C GLN A 69 -4.44 13.26 11.70
N ARG A 70 -3.55 14.22 11.41
CA ARG A 70 -2.95 14.39 10.08
C ARG A 70 -2.21 13.12 9.63
N LYS A 71 -1.46 12.47 10.52
CA LYS A 71 -0.81 11.18 10.23
C LYS A 71 -1.83 10.12 9.81
N ASN A 72 -2.97 10.01 10.50
CA ASN A 72 -4.02 9.05 10.14
C ASN A 72 -4.62 9.35 8.76
N GLU A 73 -4.92 10.61 8.47
CA GLU A 73 -5.47 11.04 7.17
C GLU A 73 -4.52 10.73 6.01
N VAL A 74 -3.23 11.04 6.14
CA VAL A 74 -2.20 10.77 5.13
C VAL A 74 -2.06 9.26 4.88
N VAL A 75 -2.00 8.45 5.95
CA VAL A 75 -1.90 7.00 5.83
C VAL A 75 -3.14 6.42 5.16
N ASN A 76 -4.34 6.83 5.57
CA ASN A 76 -5.60 6.34 5.00
C ASN A 76 -5.70 6.67 3.50
N PHE A 77 -5.37 7.91 3.13
CA PHE A 77 -5.35 8.32 1.73
C PHE A 77 -4.39 7.47 0.89
N LEU A 78 -3.14 7.31 1.36
CA LEU A 78 -2.13 6.56 0.62
C LEU A 78 -2.43 5.07 0.59
N ARG A 79 -2.97 4.49 1.66
CA ARG A 79 -3.43 3.09 1.70
C ARG A 79 -4.48 2.84 0.61
N ASN A 80 -5.52 3.67 0.59
CA ASN A 80 -6.59 3.56 -0.41
C ASN A 80 -6.06 3.71 -1.84
N LYS A 81 -5.21 4.72 -2.07
CA LYS A 81 -4.57 4.91 -3.37
C LYS A 81 -3.72 3.72 -3.80
N ASN A 82 -2.98 3.10 -2.89
CA ASN A 82 -2.16 1.93 -3.23
C ASN A 82 -3.00 0.70 -3.56
N PHE A 83 -4.14 0.50 -2.88
CA PHE A 83 -5.08 -0.56 -3.23
C PHE A 83 -5.61 -0.39 -4.66
N HIS A 84 -6.16 0.78 -4.97
CA HIS A 84 -6.72 1.08 -6.30
C HIS A 84 -5.70 1.02 -7.44
N ASN A 85 -4.45 1.41 -7.20
CA ASN A 85 -3.39 1.27 -8.20
C ASN A 85 -3.17 -0.19 -8.68
N LEU A 86 -3.63 -1.19 -7.91
CA LEU A 86 -3.53 -2.61 -8.26
C LEU A 86 -4.90 -3.20 -8.55
N ALA A 87 -5.88 -3.01 -7.67
CA ALA A 87 -7.22 -3.61 -7.79
C ALA A 87 -8.00 -3.13 -9.02
N ASP A 88 -7.70 -1.94 -9.53
CA ASP A 88 -8.36 -1.40 -10.72
C ASP A 88 -7.73 -1.94 -12.03
N MET A 89 -6.63 -2.70 -11.96
CA MET A 89 -6.02 -3.34 -13.14
C MET A 89 -6.74 -4.66 -13.46
N PRO A 90 -7.20 -4.90 -14.70
CA PRO A 90 -8.03 -6.06 -15.04
C PRO A 90 -7.32 -7.41 -14.94
N ASN A 91 -6.00 -7.41 -14.76
CA ASN A 91 -5.15 -8.59 -14.71
C ASN A 91 -4.34 -8.73 -13.41
N ILE A 92 -4.70 -7.97 -12.38
CA ILE A 92 -4.23 -8.17 -11.01
C ILE A 92 -5.42 -8.54 -10.13
N ASP A 93 -5.36 -9.72 -9.52
CA ASP A 93 -6.27 -10.09 -8.44
C ASP A 93 -5.59 -9.74 -7.10
N VAL A 94 -6.12 -8.77 -6.35
CA VAL A 94 -5.71 -8.48 -4.97
C VAL A 94 -6.55 -9.35 -4.03
N ILE A 95 -5.91 -10.26 -3.32
CA ILE A 95 -6.56 -11.27 -2.48
C ILE A 95 -6.19 -11.02 -1.03
N ASP A 96 -7.18 -10.90 -0.16
CA ASP A 96 -6.94 -10.89 1.29
C ASP A 96 -6.74 -12.33 1.80
N GLY A 97 -5.59 -12.60 2.45
CA GLY A 97 -5.26 -13.95 2.95
C GLY A 97 -3.86 -14.14 3.52
#